data_AF-A0A645C2H7-F1
#
_entry.id   AF-A0A645C2H7-F1
#
_cell.length_a   1.000
_cell.length_b   1.000
_cell.length_c   1.000
_cell.angle_alpha   90.00
_cell.angle_beta   90.00
_cell.angle_gamma   90.00
#
_symmetry.space_group_name_H-M   'P 1'
#
loop_
_entity.id
_entity.type
_entity.pdbx_description
1 polymer ?
#
loop_
_entity_poly.entity_id
_entity_poly.type
_entity_poly.pdbx_seq_one_letter_code
_entity_poly.pdbx_strand_id
1 'polypeptide(L)' 'MLIDIGHVCQNLYLACEGIGCGTCAIGAYVQKAFDELLLLDGQDEYVVYISAVGKLERMGKP' A
#
# COMPACT_ATOMS: atom_id res chain seq x y z
N MET A 1 -1.86 -7.44 14.72
CA MET A 1 -2.40 -7.21 13.37
C MET A 1 -2.16 -5.79 12.87
N LEU A 2 -2.84 -4.75 13.40
CA LEU A 2 -2.69 -3.37 12.86
C LEU A 2 -1.29 -2.77 13.04
N ILE A 3 -0.63 -3.06 14.18
CA ILE A 3 0.76 -2.64 14.42
C ILE A 3 1.71 -3.31 13.43
N ASP A 4 1.52 -4.60 13.16
CA ASP A 4 2.33 -5.37 12.22
C ASP A 4 2.19 -4.82 10.80
N ILE A 5 0.97 -4.49 10.38
CA ILE A 5 0.71 -3.82 9.09
C ILE A 5 1.41 -2.47 9.03
N GLY A 6 1.40 -1.70 10.12
CA GLY A 6 2.13 -0.44 10.22
C GLY A 6 3.63 -0.61 10.01
N HIS A 7 4.24 -1.62 10.63
CA HIS A 7 5.67 -1.95 10.43
C HIS A 7 5.96 -2.37 8.99
N VAL A 8 5.11 -3.21 8.38
CA VAL A 8 5.24 -3.61 6.96
C VAL A 8 5.12 -2.39 6.04
N CYS A 9 4.16 -1.51 6.31
CA CYS A 9 3.96 -0.27 5.57
C CYS A 9 5.19 0.64 5.68
N GLN A 10 5.75 0.83 6.87
CA GLN A 10 6.95 1.64 7.06
C GLN A 10 8.15 1.06 6.28
N ASN A 11 8.31 -0.26 6.25
CA ASN A 11 9.31 -0.91 5.41
C ASN A 11 9.07 -0.67 3.92
N LEU A 12 7.81 -0.69 3.45
CA LEU A 12 7.46 -0.36 2.07
C LEU A 12 7.85 1.09 1.71
N TYR A 13 7.60 2.05 2.62
CA TYR A 13 8.04 3.44 2.46
C TYR A 13 9.56 3.54 2.28
N LEU A 14 10.33 2.90 3.17
CA LEU A 14 11.79 2.90 3.09
C LEU A 14 12.30 2.21 1.82
N ALA A 15 11.68 1.11 1.41
CA ALA A 15 12.05 0.41 0.18
C ALA A 15 11.80 1.27 -1.06
N CYS A 16 10.66 1.97 -1.12
CA CYS A 16 10.33 2.88 -2.21
C CYS A 16 11.31 4.05 -2.29
N GLU A 17 11.61 4.69 -1.14
CA GLU A 17 12.63 5.74 -1.03
C GLU A 17 13.98 5.26 -1.58
N GLY A 18 14.42 4.07 -1.16
CA GLY A 18 15.70 3.49 -1.56
C GLY A 18 15.85 3.23 -3.07
N ILE A 19 14.75 3.08 -3.81
CA ILE A 19 14.77 2.86 -5.27
C ILE A 19 14.30 4.08 -6.07
N GLY A 20 14.10 5.23 -5.43
CA GLY A 20 13.63 6.47 -6.09
C GLY A 20 12.17 6.43 -6.51
N CYS A 21 11.35 5.64 -5.82
CA CYS A 21 9.90 5.57 -5.96
C CYS A 21 9.20 6.25 -4.79
N GLY A 22 7.91 6.53 -4.97
CA GLY A 22 7.03 7.01 -3.92
C GLY A 22 6.00 5.95 -3.55
N THR A 23 5.47 6.06 -2.34
CA THR A 23 4.32 5.25 -1.90
C THR A 23 3.38 6.06 -1.01
N CYS A 24 2.10 5.69 -1.00
CA CYS A 24 1.07 6.32 -0.20
C CYS A 24 0.18 5.28 0.48
N ALA A 25 0.11 5.36 1.81
CA ALA A 25 -0.79 4.57 2.63
C ALA A 25 -2.24 5.02 2.51
N ILE A 26 -3.14 4.08 2.24
CA ILE A 26 -4.58 4.32 2.09
C ILE A 26 -5.33 3.45 3.10
N GLY A 27 -5.85 4.10 4.15
CA GLY A 27 -6.68 3.45 5.16
C GLY A 27 -8.18 3.47 4.86
N ALA A 28 -8.62 4.28 3.89
CA ALA A 28 -10.02 4.40 3.51
C ALA A 28 -10.23 3.88 2.08
N TYR A 29 -10.95 2.77 1.96
CA TYR A 29 -11.27 2.11 0.69
C TYR A 29 -12.57 1.32 0.81
N VAL A 30 -13.11 0.87 -0.32
CA VAL A 30 -14.32 0.02 -0.35
C VAL A 30 -13.90 -1.43 -0.19
N GLN A 31 -13.98 -1.94 1.05
CA GLN A 31 -13.58 -3.30 1.42
C GLN A 31 -14.09 -4.35 0.43
N LYS A 32 -15.41 -4.41 0.24
CA LYS A 32 -16.07 -5.39 -0.63
C LYS A 32 -15.53 -5.36 -2.07
N ALA A 33 -15.24 -4.18 -2.61
CA ALA A 33 -14.75 -4.06 -3.98
C ALA A 33 -13.32 -4.62 -4.13
N PHE A 34 -12.47 -4.43 -3.11
CA PHE A 34 -11.10 -4.93 -3.11
C PHE A 34 -11.02 -6.44 -2.80
N ASP A 35 -11.84 -6.93 -1.88
CA ASP A 35 -11.93 -8.37 -1.61
C ASP A 35 -12.42 -9.13 -2.87
N GLU A 36 -13.45 -8.62 -3.55
CA GLU A 36 -13.93 -9.18 -4.83
C GLU A 36 -12.84 -9.12 -5.92
N LEU A 37 -12.12 -8.00 -6.03
CA LEU A 37 -11.02 -7.86 -7.00
C LEU A 37 -9.90 -8.88 -6.79
N LEU A 38 -9.62 -9.22 -5.53
CA LEU A 38 -8.55 -10.14 -5.15
C LEU A 38 -9.04 -11.58 -4.91
N LEU A 39 -10.32 -11.86 -5.18
CA LEU A 39 -10.96 -13.17 -5.00
C LEU A 39 -10.89 -13.69 -3.55
N LEU A 40 -11.05 -12.79 -2.57
CA LEU A 40 -11.05 -13.09 -1.14
C LEU A 40 -12.48 -13.27 -0.61
N ASP A 41 -12.64 -14.02 0.47
CA ASP A 41 -13.96 -14.32 1.06
C ASP A 41 -14.52 -13.20 1.97
N GLY A 42 -13.68 -12.28 2.43
CA GLY A 42 -14.08 -11.16 3.29
C GLY A 42 -14.31 -11.55 4.76
N GLN A 43 -13.97 -12.78 5.17
CA GLN A 43 -14.17 -13.34 6.51
C GLN A 43 -12.87 -13.89 7.10
N ASP A 44 -12.30 -14.92 6.47
CA ASP A 44 -11.03 -15.55 6.87
C ASP A 44 -9.85 -14.87 6.16
N GLU A 45 -10.06 -14.42 4.92
CA GLU A 45 -9.12 -13.62 4.14
C GLU A 45 -9.77 -12.33 3.64
N TYR A 46 -9.15 -11.19 3.92
CA TYR A 46 -9.66 -9.88 3.54
C TYR A 46 -8.56 -8.83 3.50
N VAL A 47 -8.76 -7.79 2.70
CA VAL A 47 -7.86 -6.64 2.65
C VAL A 47 -7.94 -5.87 3.96
N VAL A 48 -6.79 -5.52 4.52
CA VAL A 48 -6.68 -4.77 5.79
C VAL A 48 -6.14 -3.35 5.60
N TYR A 49 -5.50 -3.10 4.44
CA TYR A 49 -4.77 -1.89 4.11
C TYR A 49 -4.36 -1.92 2.64
N ILE A 50 -4.24 -0.74 2.02
CA ILE A 50 -3.80 -0.60 0.63
C ILE A 50 -2.67 0.43 0.56
N SER A 51 -1.69 0.18 -0.30
CA SER A 51 -0.65 1.15 -0.63
C SER A 51 -0.50 1.32 -2.14
N ALA A 52 -0.50 2.56 -2.60
CA ALA A 52 -0.10 2.87 -3.97
C ALA A 52 1.42 3.00 -4.04
N VAL A 53 2.05 2.48 -5.10
CA VAL A 53 3.50 2.65 -5.37
C VAL A 53 3.66 3.16 -6.79
N GLY A 54 4.54 4.15 -6.98
CA GLY A 54 4.75 4.76 -8.28
C GLY A 54 6.13 5.38 -8.44
N LYS A 55 6.52 5.61 -9.71
CA LYS A 55 7.71 6.40 -10.01
C LYS A 55 7.48 7.83 -9.58
N LEU A 56 8.45 8.44 -8.92
CA LEU A 56 8.46 9.87 -8.71
C LEU A 56 8.87 10.52 -10.03
N GLU A 57 8.07 11.47 -10.53
CA GLU A 57 8.61 12.41 -11.50
C GLU A 57 9.72 13.18 -10.79
N ARG A 58 10.93 13.20 -11.38
CA ARG A 58 12.03 13.97 -10.81
C ARG A 58 11.61 15.43 -10.75
N MET A 59 11.34 15.94 -9.56
CA MET A 59 11.45 17.38 -9.28
C MET A 59 12.93 17.75 -9.44
N GLY A 60 13.34 18.06 -10.67
CA GLY A 60 14.70 18.47 -11.02
C GLY A 60 15.56 17.37 -11.67
N LYS A 61 15.52 17.28 -13.00
CA LYS A 61 16.76 17.55 -13.75
C LYS A 61 16.69 19.03 -14.19
N PRO A 62 17.81 19.74 -14.31
CA PRO A 62 17.83 20.90 -15.20
C PRO A 62 17.31 20.51 -16.59
#